data_AF-A0A519ZHQ7-F1
#
_entry.id   AF-A0A519ZHQ7-F1
#
_cell.length_a   1.000
_cell.length_b   1.000
_cell.length_c   1.000
_cell.angle_alpha   90.00
_cell.angle_beta   90.00
_cell.angle_gamma   90.00
#
_symmetry.space_group_name_H-M   'P 1'
#
loop_
_entity.id
_entity.type
_entity.pdbx_description
1 polymer ?
#
loop_
_entity_poly.entity_id
_entity_poly.type
_entity_poly.pdbx_seq_one_letter_code
_entity_poly.pdbx_strand_id
1 'polypeptide(L)'
;AALDNPTGLKALFSATSTDPASQGFGRKMDAFADGLLGVNGLVTGRAEALKNSVTRNTKEQDKVVDRAARAEVRLLAQYNAMDAAVGKLNGLNAFVTQQISLWNKNTG
;
A
#
# COMPACT_ATOMS: atom_id res chain seq x y z
N ALA A 1 -28.18 29.80 -42.43
CA ALA A 1 -28.73 30.28 -41.14
C ALA A 1 -27.67 30.65 -40.09
N ALA A 2 -26.78 29.76 -39.63
CA ALA A 2 -25.67 30.17 -38.74
C ALA A 2 -24.42 30.69 -39.49
N LEU A 3 -24.25 30.28 -40.75
CA LEU A 3 -23.13 30.66 -41.62
C LEU A 3 -23.35 32.00 -42.36
N ASP A 4 -24.59 32.49 -42.43
CA ASP A 4 -24.92 33.77 -43.11
C ASP A 4 -24.58 35.00 -42.25
N ASN A 5 -24.24 34.79 -40.97
CA ASN A 5 -23.94 35.88 -40.05
C ASN A 5 -22.68 35.57 -39.21
N PRO A 6 -21.49 35.59 -39.84
CA PRO A 6 -20.21 35.21 -39.20
C PRO A 6 -19.89 36.06 -37.97
N THR A 7 -20.40 37.30 -37.91
CA THR A 7 -20.23 38.21 -36.78
C THR A 7 -21.01 37.76 -35.55
N GLY A 8 -22.23 37.25 -35.72
CA GLY A 8 -23.04 36.69 -34.64
C GLY A 8 -22.45 35.38 -34.11
N LEU A 9 -21.90 34.55 -35.00
CA LEU A 9 -21.17 33.35 -34.62
C LEU A 9 -19.92 33.72 -33.79
N LYS A 10 -19.12 34.69 -34.26
CA LYS A 10 -17.97 35.20 -33.52
C LYS A 10 -18.38 35.70 -32.13
N ALA A 11 -19.45 36.49 -32.02
CA ALA A 11 -19.94 36.98 -30.74
C ALA A 11 -20.36 35.82 -29.81
N LEU A 12 -21.05 34.80 -30.31
CA LEU A 12 -21.47 33.64 -29.52
C LEU A 12 -20.27 32.85 -28.94
N PHE A 13 -19.15 32.79 -29.66
CA PHE A 13 -17.95 32.10 -29.19
C PHE A 13 -17.00 32.99 -28.36
N SER A 14 -16.90 34.28 -28.67
CA SER A 14 -15.88 35.18 -28.11
C SER A 14 -16.42 36.29 -27.21
N ALA A 15 -17.73 36.35 -26.92
CA ALA A 15 -18.31 37.38 -26.07
C ALA A 15 -17.63 37.47 -24.70
N THR A 16 -17.20 38.69 -24.35
CA THR A 16 -16.56 39.05 -23.09
C THR A 16 -17.60 39.68 -22.17
N SER A 17 -17.87 39.07 -21.02
CA SER A 17 -18.73 39.65 -19.97
C SER A 17 -18.12 39.36 -18.60
N THR A 18 -18.38 40.25 -17.64
CA THR A 18 -18.05 40.04 -16.22
C THR A 18 -18.96 39.01 -15.57
N ASP A 19 -20.13 38.74 -16.15
CA ASP A 19 -21.05 37.69 -15.71
C ASP A 19 -20.74 36.36 -16.44
N PRO A 20 -20.35 35.29 -15.72
CA PRO A 20 -20.04 33.98 -16.30
C PRO A 20 -21.19 33.40 -17.13
N ALA A 21 -22.45 33.72 -16.80
CA ALA A 21 -23.61 33.24 -17.56
C ALA A 21 -23.64 33.83 -18.98
N SER A 22 -23.17 35.07 -19.14
CA SER A 22 -23.20 35.84 -20.38
C SER A 22 -21.90 35.75 -21.21
N GLN A 23 -20.92 34.95 -20.79
CA GLN A 23 -19.71 34.70 -21.56
C GLN A 23 -19.96 33.76 -22.75
N GLY A 24 -19.26 34.02 -23.85
CA GLY A 24 -19.32 33.18 -25.05
C GLY A 24 -18.93 31.72 -24.78
N PHE A 25 -19.49 30.80 -25.56
CA PHE A 25 -19.29 29.36 -25.37
C PHE A 25 -17.81 28.94 -25.43
N GLY A 26 -17.02 29.56 -26.31
CA GLY A 26 -15.59 29.29 -26.43
C GLY A 26 -14.81 29.62 -25.14
N ARG A 27 -15.15 30.74 -24.48
CA ARG A 27 -14.53 31.15 -23.20
C ARG A 27 -14.87 30.19 -22.06
N LYS A 28 -16.10 29.69 -22.02
CA LYS A 28 -16.52 28.70 -21.01
C LYS A 28 -15.76 27.39 -21.17
N MET A 29 -15.55 26.95 -22.42
CA MET A 29 -14.79 25.73 -22.72
C MET A 29 -13.30 25.88 -22.40
N ASP A 30 -12.74 27.06 -22.66
CA ASP A 30 -11.36 27.45 -22.30
C ASP A 30 -11.16 27.42 -20.77
N ALA A 31 -12.04 28.09 -20.02
CA ALA A 31 -12.00 28.08 -18.55
C ALA A 31 -12.18 26.68 -17.94
N PHE A 32 -12.99 25.83 -18.57
CA PHE A 32 -13.13 24.42 -18.19
C PHE A 32 -11.85 23.62 -18.45
N ALA A 33 -11.24 23.80 -19.61
CA ALA A 33 -9.96 23.16 -19.96
C ALA A 33 -8.85 23.62 -19.01
N ASP A 34 -8.76 24.92 -18.71
CA ASP A 34 -7.83 25.49 -17.75
C ASP A 34 -8.06 24.97 -16.33
N GLY A 35 -9.31 24.84 -15.89
CA GLY A 35 -9.64 24.24 -14.59
C GLY A 35 -9.29 22.75 -14.53
N LEU A 36 -9.37 22.04 -15.66
CA LEU A 36 -9.03 20.61 -15.75
C LEU A 36 -7.52 20.36 -15.78
N LEU A 37 -6.78 21.21 -16.51
CA LEU A 37 -5.34 21.09 -16.78
C LEU A 37 -4.47 21.92 -15.83
N GLY A 38 -5.06 22.86 -15.09
CA GLY A 38 -4.35 23.70 -14.14
C GLY A 38 -3.63 22.88 -13.07
N VAL A 39 -2.69 23.54 -12.37
CA VAL A 39 -1.82 22.89 -11.37
C VAL A 39 -2.61 22.12 -10.29
N ASN A 40 -3.80 22.62 -9.93
CA ASN A 40 -4.73 21.99 -8.97
C ASN A 40 -5.97 21.36 -9.66
N GLY A 41 -5.89 21.12 -10.97
CA GLY A 41 -6.97 20.56 -11.75
C GLY A 41 -7.22 19.09 -11.42
N LEU A 42 -8.33 18.56 -11.93
CA LEU A 42 -8.75 17.19 -11.64
C LEU A 42 -7.69 16.15 -12.07
N VAL A 43 -6.96 16.42 -13.16
CA VAL A 43 -5.94 15.50 -13.68
C VAL A 43 -4.74 15.42 -12.75
N THR A 44 -4.20 16.58 -12.33
CA THR A 44 -3.06 16.63 -11.40
C THR A 44 -3.45 16.08 -10.03
N GLY A 45 -4.63 16.42 -9.52
CA GLY A 45 -5.14 15.88 -8.26
C GLY A 45 -5.31 14.35 -8.30
N ARG A 46 -5.80 13.78 -9.41
CA ARG A 46 -5.88 12.31 -9.57
C ARG A 46 -4.49 11.67 -9.70
N ALA A 47 -3.57 12.29 -10.42
CA ALA A 47 -2.19 11.80 -10.54
C ALA A 47 -1.48 11.77 -9.18
N GLU A 48 -1.63 12.83 -8.39
CA GLU A 48 -1.07 12.90 -7.04
C GLU A 48 -1.72 11.89 -6.09
N ALA A 49 -3.04 11.74 -6.13
CA ALA A 49 -3.75 10.72 -5.37
C ALA A 49 -3.28 9.30 -5.71
N LEU A 50 -3.08 9.01 -7.00
CA LEU A 50 -2.56 7.72 -7.45
C LEU A 50 -1.12 7.50 -6.96
N LYS A 51 -0.24 8.50 -7.12
CA LYS A 51 1.15 8.45 -6.61
C LYS A 51 1.19 8.21 -5.10
N ASN A 52 0.30 8.87 -4.35
CA ASN A 52 0.17 8.67 -2.90
C ASN A 52 -0.35 7.28 -2.57
N SER A 53 -1.28 6.74 -3.36
CA SER A 53 -1.77 5.37 -3.20
C SER A 53 -0.67 4.33 -3.46
N VAL A 54 0.11 4.50 -4.52
CA VAL A 54 1.27 3.65 -4.82
C VAL A 54 2.28 3.71 -3.68
N THR A 55 2.64 4.92 -3.22
CA THR A 55 3.60 5.10 -2.12
C THR A 55 3.14 4.43 -0.83
N ARG A 56 1.85 4.56 -0.48
CA ARG A 56 1.27 3.88 0.69
C ARG A 56 1.33 2.37 0.52
N ASN A 57 0.97 1.87 -0.66
CA ASN A 57 0.98 0.44 -0.94
C ASN A 57 2.40 -0.15 -0.86
N THR A 58 3.42 0.52 -1.40
CA THR A 58 4.82 0.11 -1.24
C THR A 58 5.22 0.03 0.23
N LYS A 59 4.88 1.05 1.05
CA LYS A 59 5.15 1.02 2.50
C LYS A 59 4.43 -0.10 3.23
N GLU A 60 3.23 -0.47 2.80
CA GLU A 60 2.48 -1.60 3.35
C GLU A 60 3.13 -2.94 2.97
N GLN A 61 3.59 -3.08 1.73
CA GLN A 61 4.36 -4.25 1.28
C GLN A 61 5.64 -4.41 2.10
N ASP A 62 6.42 -3.34 2.30
CA ASP A 62 7.65 -3.35 3.10
C ASP A 62 7.38 -3.82 4.55
N LYS A 63 6.28 -3.35 5.16
CA LYS A 63 5.87 -3.78 6.50
C LYS A 63 5.52 -5.27 6.56
N VAL A 64 4.90 -5.81 5.52
CA VAL A 64 4.57 -7.24 5.44
C VAL A 64 5.84 -8.07 5.33
N VAL A 65 6.78 -7.68 4.46
CA VAL A 65 8.08 -8.35 4.31
C VAL A 65 8.86 -8.34 5.63
N ASP A 66 8.94 -7.20 6.29
CA ASP A 66 9.62 -7.05 7.58
C ASP A 66 8.97 -7.88 8.70
N ARG A 67 7.63 -7.97 8.73
CA ARG A 67 6.91 -8.88 9.64
C ARG A 67 7.19 -10.35 9.33
N ALA A 68 7.24 -10.73 8.06
CA ALA A 68 7.53 -12.09 7.63
C ALA A 68 8.96 -12.49 8.05
N ALA A 69 9.95 -11.63 7.81
CA ALA A 69 11.33 -11.86 8.21
C ALA A 69 11.48 -12.05 9.74
N ARG A 70 10.81 -11.20 10.54
CA ARG A 70 10.78 -11.39 12.00
C ARG A 70 10.11 -12.69 12.43
N ALA A 71 9.02 -13.07 11.75
CA ALA A 71 8.32 -14.32 12.05
C ALA A 71 9.21 -15.53 11.73
N GLU A 72 9.92 -15.51 10.62
CA GLU A 72 10.90 -16.53 10.23
C GLU A 72 11.99 -16.70 11.30
N VAL A 73 12.65 -15.60 11.70
CA VAL A 73 13.67 -15.62 12.76
C VAL A 73 13.11 -16.20 14.06
N ARG A 74 11.90 -15.79 14.45
CA ARG A 74 11.25 -16.28 15.66
C ARG A 74 10.93 -17.77 15.58
N LEU A 75 10.44 -18.25 14.44
CA LEU A 75 10.12 -19.67 14.23
C LEU A 75 11.38 -20.53 14.23
N LEU A 76 12.45 -20.08 13.57
CA LEU A 76 13.75 -20.76 13.61
C LEU A 76 14.31 -20.85 15.03
N ALA A 77 14.22 -19.76 15.80
CA ALA A 77 14.63 -19.76 17.20
C ALA A 77 13.80 -20.74 18.05
N GLN A 78 12.48 -20.78 17.85
CA GLN A 78 11.59 -21.73 18.53
C GLN A 78 11.91 -23.18 18.15
N TYR A 79 12.19 -23.44 16.87
CA TYR A 79 12.56 -24.76 16.40
C TYR A 79 13.87 -25.25 17.03
N ASN A 80 14.91 -24.41 17.04
CA ASN A 80 16.19 -24.74 17.67
C ASN A 80 16.05 -24.96 19.18
N ALA A 81 15.21 -24.17 19.86
CA ALA A 81 14.93 -24.35 21.28
C ALA A 81 14.18 -25.68 21.55
N MET A 82 13.24 -26.04 20.67
CA MET A 82 12.51 -27.31 20.76
C MET A 82 13.46 -28.50 20.55
N ASP A 83 14.36 -28.43 19.57
CA ASP A 83 15.35 -29.49 19.32
C ASP A 83 16.29 -29.68 20.52
N ALA A 84 16.81 -28.58 21.08
CA ALA A 84 17.61 -28.62 22.29
C ALA A 84 16.85 -29.21 23.49
N ALA A 85 15.57 -28.87 23.64
CA ALA A 85 14.72 -29.41 24.70
C ALA A 85 14.48 -30.92 24.52
N VAL A 86 14.21 -31.39 23.29
CA VAL A 86 14.06 -32.81 22.98
C VAL A 86 15.36 -33.58 23.24
N GLY A 87 16.51 -33.03 22.82
CA GLY A 87 17.82 -33.61 23.13
C GLY A 87 18.05 -33.75 24.63
N LYS A 88 17.72 -32.72 25.41
CA LYS A 88 17.80 -32.75 26.88
C LYS A 88 16.87 -33.79 27.49
N LEU A 89 15.63 -33.90 27.02
CA LEU A 89 14.67 -34.89 27.51
C LEU A 89 15.11 -36.32 27.22
N ASN A 90 15.66 -36.58 26.02
CA ASN A 90 16.22 -37.89 25.67
C ASN A 90 17.43 -38.25 26.53
N GLY A 91 18.34 -37.30 26.76
CA GLY A 91 19.49 -37.50 27.65
C GLY A 91 19.06 -37.76 29.10
N LEU A 92 18.07 -37.02 29.61
CA LEU A 92 17.51 -37.23 30.94
C LEU A 92 16.86 -38.61 31.06
N ASN A 93 16.09 -39.04 30.07
CA ASN A 93 15.44 -40.35 30.09
C ASN A 93 16.47 -41.50 30.10
N ALA A 94 17.55 -41.38 29.32
CA ALA A 94 18.65 -42.34 29.32
C ALA A 94 19.36 -42.39 30.68
N PHE A 95 19.64 -41.23 31.28
CA PHE A 95 20.26 -41.13 32.60
C PHE A 95 19.39 -41.72 33.71
N VAL A 96 18.09 -41.39 33.74
CA VAL A 96 17.13 -41.94 34.71
C VAL A 96 17.02 -43.45 34.58
N THR A 97 16.96 -43.97 33.36
CA THR A 97 16.90 -45.42 33.11
C THR A 97 18.17 -46.13 33.62
N GLN A 98 19.35 -45.56 33.39
CA GLN A 98 20.61 -46.09 33.94
C GLN A 98 20.62 -46.06 35.47
N GLN A 99 20.14 -44.97 36.08
CA GLN A 99 20.09 -44.84 37.54
C GLN A 99 19.16 -45.88 38.17
N ILE A 100 17.98 -46.13 37.57
CA ILE A 100 17.05 -47.18 38.03
C ILE A 100 17.67 -48.57 37.88
N SER A 101 18.36 -48.84 36.76
CA SER A 101 19.05 -50.12 36.57
C SER A 101 20.15 -50.35 37.62
N LEU A 102 20.93 -49.31 37.94
CA LEU A 102 21.95 -49.37 38.98
C LEU A 102 21.34 -49.56 40.38
N TRP A 103 20.22 -48.88 40.66
CA TRP A 103 19.52 -49.02 41.94
C TRP A 103 18.99 -50.45 42.12
N ASN A 104 18.29 -50.99 41.12
CA ASN A 104 17.78 -52.37 41.15
C ASN A 104 18.89 -53.42 41.29
N LYS A 105 20.12 -53.13 40.83
CA LYS A 105 21.29 -54.02 40.98
C LYS A 105 21.98 -53.93 42.34
N ASN A 106 21.88 -52.79 43.03
CA ASN A 106 22.48 -52.59 44.34
C ASN A 106 21.55 -52.97 45.50
N THR A 107 20.25 -53.12 45.24
CA THR A 107 19.25 -53.48 46.26
C THR A 107 18.77 -54.94 46.19
N GLY A 108 19.36 -55.78 45.31
CA GLY A 108 19.15 -57.22 45.25
C GLY A 108 20.41 -57.97 45.67
#